data_AF-A0A2E2M8M5-F1
#
_entry.id   AF-A0A2E2M8M5-F1
#
_cell.length_a   1.000
_cell.length_b   1.000
_cell.length_c   1.000
_cell.angle_alpha   90.00
_cell.angle_beta   90.00
_cell.angle_gamma   90.00
#
_symmetry.space_group_name_H-M   'P 1'
#
loop_
_entity.id
_entity.type
_entity.pdbx_description
1 polymer ?
#
loop_
_entity_poly.entity_id
_entity_poly.type
_entity_poly.pdbx_seq_one_letter_code
_entity_poly.pdbx_strand_id
1 'polypeptide(L)'
;MKTALTTVATACVLLVLSLSATLAADDWNGDWESRFGQLRLLENGDRLYGDLADKAVIEGRISPDGRTARAVVVYENGSWMLVEWRRAQDRIAGNWASSGDGLPTKKNGQSWTATRMSARTSLLKFADQFVEKYPTIDTVFGKGPAPAWIAEIAGPSPTASVEPSAPPAQRTEPREGLSNWYASFSLDQLTPAYEADLDVINYRGVERASANIVFSVYPGHPCPATMNTGFCDELGSRADERGYVRAETTAARIGPLPNGGEALWVSFRLPGDTFDRLLLITARDRASIHHPTRGYDYEGTASRRTHICERAPCTRDVFDEARRENRHANAAGYQNFIYALPNRIAESRRNGRPEPQRTQGQRKPERPRSQMSDAWVILDETSENLGTISIRQDGTRLAASGELNGFFETGRPHETQFSERHSTREAVAFDLTVSAGSSGERKSGRLVVELPAYRGDNPRGTLIVGEEIFLVSLVRPMQGMEPAEVGDTPAIGIYSMDYLLTNVPAGKTLKLRKEPGRSASVVGELSAGTAGLQMMKCEPEIDSWQFEHANPTDRLAMLSAAWCQVTNGRFAGWLPGRYLKPMDH
;
A
#
# COMPACT_ATOMS: atom_id res chain seq x y z
N MET A 1 53.99 -28.86 -66.04
CA MET A 1 53.46 -27.50 -65.78
C MET A 1 51.97 -27.57 -65.56
N LYS A 2 51.51 -27.39 -64.30
CA LYS A 2 50.23 -26.76 -63.88
C LYS A 2 50.06 -27.02 -62.37
N THR A 3 50.35 -25.96 -61.62
CA THR A 3 49.65 -25.41 -60.45
C THR A 3 48.22 -25.96 -60.21
N ALA A 4 47.61 -25.99 -59.03
CA ALA A 4 47.92 -25.59 -57.66
C ALA A 4 46.71 -25.98 -56.77
N LEU A 5 46.80 -25.56 -55.49
CA LEU A 5 45.73 -25.25 -54.54
C LEU A 5 45.36 -26.29 -53.47
N THR A 6 46.16 -26.23 -52.41
CA THR A 6 45.88 -26.52 -51.00
C THR A 6 44.71 -25.67 -50.50
N THR A 7 43.73 -26.29 -49.82
CA THR A 7 42.75 -25.58 -49.00
C THR A 7 42.78 -26.19 -47.60
N VAL A 8 43.41 -25.48 -46.67
CA VAL A 8 43.39 -25.79 -45.23
C VAL A 8 42.23 -25.03 -44.63
N ALA A 9 41.18 -25.75 -44.22
CA ALA A 9 40.06 -25.18 -43.49
C ALA A 9 40.42 -25.08 -42.00
N THR A 10 40.79 -23.89 -41.56
CA THR A 10 41.02 -23.55 -40.16
C THR A 10 39.67 -23.37 -39.47
N ALA A 11 39.25 -24.37 -38.68
CA ALA A 11 38.08 -24.27 -37.82
C ALA A 11 38.44 -23.50 -36.53
N CYS A 12 38.14 -22.20 -36.50
CA CYS A 12 38.13 -21.41 -35.27
C CYS A 12 36.89 -21.79 -34.42
N VAL A 13 37.08 -22.66 -33.44
CA VAL A 13 36.10 -22.89 -32.37
C VAL A 13 36.23 -21.75 -31.35
N LEU A 14 35.36 -20.74 -31.48
CA LEU A 14 35.15 -19.70 -30.48
C LEU A 14 34.41 -20.32 -29.27
N LEU A 15 35.18 -20.70 -28.25
CA LEU A 15 34.66 -21.12 -26.95
C LEU A 15 34.18 -19.87 -26.20
N VAL A 16 32.92 -19.48 -26.38
CA VAL A 16 32.27 -18.44 -25.57
C VAL A 16 31.95 -19.04 -24.20
N LEU A 17 32.85 -18.85 -23.24
CA LEU A 17 32.58 -19.09 -21.82
C LEU A 17 31.62 -18.01 -21.33
N SER A 18 30.33 -18.25 -21.48
CA SER A 18 29.29 -17.50 -20.77
C SER A 18 29.37 -17.85 -19.28
N LEU A 19 30.19 -17.08 -18.55
CA LEU A 19 30.16 -17.00 -17.09
C LEU A 19 28.84 -16.38 -16.65
N SER A 20 27.76 -17.16 -16.70
CA SER A 20 26.56 -16.89 -15.92
C SER A 20 26.94 -17.10 -14.46
N ALA A 21 27.46 -16.05 -13.83
CA ALA A 21 27.53 -16.00 -12.37
C ALA A 21 26.09 -16.02 -11.85
N THR A 22 25.54 -17.22 -11.67
CA THR A 22 24.43 -17.41 -10.76
C THR A 22 24.98 -17.09 -9.38
N LEU A 23 24.90 -15.82 -9.00
CA LEU A 23 24.96 -15.40 -7.61
C LEU A 23 23.75 -16.06 -6.95
N ALA A 24 23.87 -17.34 -6.59
CA ALA A 24 22.98 -17.95 -5.63
C ALA A 24 23.14 -17.12 -4.36
N ALA A 25 22.12 -16.33 -4.05
CA ALA A 25 22.13 -15.50 -2.87
C ALA A 25 22.27 -16.45 -1.66
N ASP A 26 23.38 -16.33 -0.94
CA ASP A 26 23.70 -17.24 0.16
C ASP A 26 22.98 -16.86 1.47
N ASP A 27 21.86 -16.13 1.34
CA ASP A 27 21.03 -15.62 2.43
C ASP A 27 19.65 -16.30 2.45
N TRP A 28 18.82 -15.95 3.43
CA TRP A 28 17.42 -16.38 3.53
C TRP A 28 16.42 -15.41 2.90
N ASN A 29 16.88 -14.26 2.41
CA ASN A 29 16.02 -13.22 1.84
C ASN A 29 15.28 -13.70 0.59
N GLY A 30 13.98 -13.46 0.51
CA GLY A 30 13.27 -13.62 -0.74
C GLY A 30 11.82 -14.05 -0.58
N ASP A 31 11.20 -14.24 -1.74
CA ASP A 31 9.89 -14.85 -1.88
C ASP A 31 10.07 -16.32 -2.21
N TRP A 32 9.37 -17.18 -1.48
CA TRP A 32 9.47 -18.62 -1.54
C TRP A 32 8.08 -19.22 -1.75
N GLU A 33 7.96 -20.15 -2.68
CA GLU A 33 6.73 -20.90 -2.92
C GLU A 33 6.73 -22.17 -2.07
N SER A 34 5.70 -22.38 -1.26
CA SER A 34 5.54 -23.56 -0.41
C SER A 34 4.14 -24.17 -0.59
N ARG A 35 3.97 -25.43 -0.17
CA ARG A 35 2.63 -26.06 -0.15
C ARG A 35 1.63 -25.40 0.81
N PHE A 36 2.12 -24.51 1.68
CA PHE A 36 1.32 -23.77 2.65
C PHE A 36 1.03 -22.34 2.19
N GLY A 37 1.41 -21.99 0.96
CA GLY A 37 1.31 -20.65 0.39
C GLY A 37 2.66 -19.95 0.28
N GLN A 38 2.63 -18.69 -0.17
CA GLN A 38 3.81 -17.86 -0.35
C GLN A 38 4.46 -17.55 1.00
N LEU A 39 5.77 -17.72 1.07
CA LEU A 39 6.62 -17.47 2.22
C LEU A 39 7.54 -16.30 1.87
N ARG A 40 7.48 -15.19 2.63
CA ARG A 40 8.31 -14.00 2.42
C ARG A 40 9.26 -13.85 3.58
N LEU A 41 10.57 -13.99 3.36
CA LEU A 41 11.57 -14.01 4.43
C LEU A 41 12.56 -12.85 4.31
N LEU A 42 12.95 -12.33 5.46
CA LEU A 42 14.05 -11.38 5.64
C LEU A 42 15.02 -11.87 6.72
N GLU A 43 16.30 -11.72 6.42
CA GLU A 43 17.43 -12.03 7.28
C GLU A 43 18.05 -10.73 7.81
N ASN A 44 18.23 -10.64 9.12
CA ASN A 44 18.95 -9.56 9.78
C ASN A 44 19.88 -10.12 10.85
N GLY A 45 21.13 -10.38 10.47
CA GLY A 45 22.10 -11.06 11.33
C GLY A 45 21.68 -12.51 11.59
N ASP A 46 21.56 -12.89 12.86
CA ASP A 46 21.06 -14.21 13.26
C ASP A 46 19.52 -14.28 13.32
N ARG A 47 18.81 -13.16 13.14
CA ARG A 47 17.35 -13.11 13.15
C ARG A 47 16.76 -13.38 11.77
N LEU A 48 15.75 -14.24 11.74
CA LEU A 48 14.91 -14.52 10.58
C LEU A 48 13.47 -14.10 10.90
N TYR A 49 12.85 -13.30 10.04
CA TYR A 49 11.46 -12.88 10.21
C TYR A 49 10.76 -12.77 8.85
N GLY A 50 9.42 -12.77 8.85
CA GLY A 50 8.67 -12.76 7.60
C GLY A 50 7.20 -13.16 7.74
N ASP A 51 6.54 -13.41 6.60
CA ASP A 51 5.12 -13.78 6.56
C ASP A 51 4.89 -15.10 5.82
N LEU A 52 3.80 -15.79 6.17
CA LEU A 52 3.31 -16.97 5.47
C LEU A 52 1.85 -16.78 5.01
N ALA A 53 1.61 -16.99 3.71
CA ALA A 53 0.29 -17.11 3.07
C ALA A 53 -0.71 -16.01 3.40
N ASP A 54 -0.18 -14.81 3.68
CA ASP A 54 -0.91 -13.65 4.15
C ASP A 54 -1.76 -13.86 5.42
N LYS A 55 -1.36 -14.78 6.30
CA LYS A 55 -2.15 -15.18 7.49
C LYS A 55 -1.33 -15.36 8.77
N ALA A 56 -0.01 -15.29 8.68
CA ALA A 56 0.86 -15.56 9.81
C ALA A 56 2.17 -14.79 9.76
N VAL A 57 2.71 -14.52 10.96
CA VAL A 57 4.02 -13.92 11.19
C VAL A 57 5.03 -15.00 11.56
N ILE A 58 6.23 -14.88 11.02
CA ILE A 58 7.36 -15.76 11.24
C ILE A 58 8.39 -14.98 12.05
N GLU A 59 8.88 -15.60 13.13
CA GLU A 59 9.95 -15.08 13.96
C GLU A 59 10.90 -16.21 14.34
N GLY A 60 12.21 -16.04 14.14
CA GLY A 60 13.16 -17.12 14.32
C GLY A 60 14.62 -16.70 14.34
N ARG A 61 15.48 -17.73 14.35
CA ARG A 61 16.93 -17.61 14.39
C ARG A 61 17.60 -18.54 13.39
N ILE A 62 18.74 -18.09 12.87
CA ILE A 62 19.59 -18.79 11.89
C ILE A 62 20.82 -19.33 12.62
N SER A 63 21.24 -20.54 12.27
CA SER A 63 22.47 -21.14 12.79
C SER A 63 23.72 -20.37 12.33
N PRO A 64 24.84 -20.44 13.08
CA PRO A 64 26.10 -19.81 12.69
C PRO A 64 26.63 -20.20 11.29
N ASP A 65 26.22 -21.36 10.77
CA ASP A 65 26.58 -21.81 9.42
C ASP A 65 25.69 -21.23 8.31
N GLY A 66 24.66 -20.43 8.65
CA GLY A 66 23.71 -19.82 7.72
C GLY A 66 22.74 -20.81 7.05
N ARG A 67 22.79 -22.10 7.39
CA ARG A 67 22.08 -23.16 6.65
C ARG A 67 20.83 -23.68 7.32
N THR A 68 20.71 -23.52 8.63
CA THR A 68 19.55 -24.00 9.37
C THR A 68 18.86 -22.82 10.03
N ALA A 69 17.53 -22.79 10.01
CA ALA A 69 16.74 -21.82 10.76
C ALA A 69 15.72 -22.54 11.62
N ARG A 70 15.50 -22.02 12.84
CA ARG A 70 14.36 -22.41 13.68
C ARG A 70 13.50 -21.19 13.91
N ALA A 71 12.22 -21.33 13.67
CA ALA A 71 11.27 -20.24 13.82
C ALA A 71 9.96 -20.73 14.45
N VAL A 72 9.21 -19.76 14.95
CA VAL A 72 7.79 -19.89 15.24
C VAL A 72 7.00 -19.21 14.13
N VAL A 73 5.88 -19.80 13.74
CA VAL A 73 4.89 -19.20 12.84
C VAL A 73 3.63 -18.99 13.66
N VAL A 74 3.20 -17.73 13.82
CA VAL A 74 2.06 -17.31 14.64
C VAL A 74 0.95 -16.81 13.72
N TYR A 75 -0.19 -17.48 13.74
CA TYR A 75 -1.37 -17.12 12.96
C TYR A 75 -2.19 -16.05 13.69
N GLU A 76 -3.01 -15.31 12.95
CA GLU A 76 -3.88 -14.25 13.50
C GLU A 76 -4.85 -14.77 14.58
N ASN A 77 -5.31 -16.01 14.46
CA ASN A 77 -6.18 -16.64 15.46
C ASN A 77 -5.44 -17.05 16.76
N GLY A 78 -4.16 -16.69 16.91
CA GLY A 78 -3.32 -16.99 18.06
C GLY A 78 -2.72 -18.41 18.07
N SER A 79 -3.13 -19.29 17.16
CA SER A 79 -2.48 -20.58 16.99
C SER A 79 -1.07 -20.40 16.44
N TRP A 80 -0.17 -21.33 16.75
CA TRP A 80 1.22 -21.27 16.31
C TRP A 80 1.80 -22.66 16.02
N MET A 81 2.85 -22.68 15.21
CA MET A 81 3.65 -23.87 14.92
C MET A 81 5.15 -23.56 14.99
N LEU A 82 5.95 -24.58 15.26
CA LEU A 82 7.41 -24.50 15.19
C LEU A 82 7.90 -25.09 13.88
N VAL A 83 8.90 -24.47 13.29
CA VAL A 83 9.53 -24.92 12.05
C VAL A 83 11.04 -25.02 12.22
N GLU A 84 11.63 -26.12 11.76
CA GLU A 84 13.08 -26.25 11.51
C GLU A 84 13.29 -26.37 10.02
N TRP A 85 13.96 -25.38 9.43
CA TRP A 85 14.27 -25.31 8.01
C TRP A 85 15.76 -25.52 7.79
N ARG A 86 16.09 -26.21 6.70
CA ARG A 86 17.44 -26.32 6.15
C ARG A 86 17.42 -25.77 4.72
N ARG A 87 18.27 -24.80 4.47
CA ARG A 87 18.42 -24.15 3.17
C ARG A 87 19.51 -24.87 2.37
N ALA A 88 19.22 -25.11 1.10
CA ALA A 88 20.16 -25.57 0.09
C ALA A 88 19.89 -24.78 -1.19
N GLN A 89 20.66 -23.70 -1.41
CA GLN A 89 20.44 -22.75 -2.51
C GLN A 89 19.02 -22.17 -2.46
N ASP A 90 18.28 -22.28 -3.57
CA ASP A 90 16.90 -21.82 -3.72
C ASP A 90 15.87 -22.83 -3.21
N ARG A 91 16.26 -23.75 -2.31
CA ARG A 91 15.35 -24.70 -1.69
C ARG A 91 15.44 -24.66 -0.18
N ILE A 92 14.27 -24.69 0.45
CA ILE A 92 14.11 -24.94 1.88
C ILE A 92 13.47 -26.31 2.04
N ALA A 93 14.04 -27.14 2.92
CA ALA A 93 13.47 -28.39 3.36
C ALA A 93 13.53 -28.49 4.88
N GLY A 94 12.50 -29.03 5.53
CA GLY A 94 12.42 -28.97 6.97
C GLY A 94 11.33 -29.83 7.58
N ASN A 95 11.09 -29.61 8.87
CA ASN A 95 9.96 -30.20 9.58
C ASN A 95 9.21 -29.10 10.35
N TRP A 96 7.93 -29.33 10.59
CA TRP A 96 7.11 -28.46 11.43
C TRP A 96 6.23 -29.26 12.39
N ALA A 97 5.84 -28.65 13.50
CA ALA A 97 4.96 -29.24 14.51
C ALA A 97 4.06 -28.15 15.11
N SER A 98 2.79 -28.48 15.34
CA SER A 98 1.81 -27.56 15.93
C SER A 98 2.16 -27.30 17.41
N SER A 99 1.61 -26.23 17.99
CA SER A 99 1.81 -25.85 19.40
C SER A 99 1.64 -27.00 20.41
N GLY A 100 0.73 -27.95 20.14
CA GLY A 100 0.47 -29.11 21.01
C GLY A 100 1.35 -30.34 20.77
N ASP A 101 2.08 -30.41 19.66
CA ASP A 101 2.80 -31.62 19.22
C ASP A 101 4.27 -31.67 19.70
N GLY A 102 4.72 -30.60 20.36
CA GLY A 102 6.08 -30.43 20.84
C GLY A 102 7.05 -29.95 19.76
N LEU A 103 8.35 -30.29 19.91
CA LEU A 103 9.39 -29.83 18.98
C LEU A 103 9.35 -30.60 17.65
N PRO A 104 9.59 -29.93 16.51
CA PRO A 104 9.54 -30.54 15.18
C PRO A 104 10.78 -31.41 14.93
N THR A 105 10.74 -32.65 15.41
CA THR A 105 11.77 -33.66 15.14
C THR A 105 11.42 -34.47 13.91
N LYS A 106 12.38 -35.22 13.33
CA LYS A 106 12.07 -36.17 12.23
C LYS A 106 11.01 -37.22 12.58
N LYS A 107 10.77 -37.50 13.86
CA LYS A 107 9.77 -38.49 14.31
C LYS A 107 8.39 -37.88 14.53
N ASN A 108 8.34 -36.62 14.98
CA ASN A 108 7.10 -35.98 15.43
C ASN A 108 6.68 -34.78 14.56
N GLY A 109 7.53 -34.35 13.63
CA GLY A 109 7.27 -33.24 12.73
C GLY A 109 6.77 -33.69 11.37
N GLN A 110 5.93 -32.87 10.76
CA GLN A 110 5.50 -33.02 9.37
C GLN A 110 6.52 -32.36 8.43
N SER A 111 6.71 -32.91 7.24
CA SER A 111 7.68 -32.35 6.27
C SER A 111 7.29 -30.95 5.80
N TRP A 112 8.28 -30.08 5.62
CA TRP A 112 8.13 -28.76 5.00
C TRP A 112 9.05 -28.65 3.79
N THR A 113 8.57 -28.03 2.70
CA THR A 113 9.40 -27.69 1.54
C THR A 113 8.98 -26.35 0.95
N ALA A 114 9.94 -25.53 0.53
CA ALA A 114 9.70 -24.32 -0.26
C ALA A 114 10.79 -24.11 -1.32
N THR A 115 10.47 -23.41 -2.41
CA THR A 115 11.42 -23.06 -3.48
C THR A 115 11.46 -21.55 -3.66
N ARG A 116 12.64 -20.95 -3.73
CA ARG A 116 12.79 -19.50 -3.93
C ARG A 116 12.30 -19.11 -5.31
N MET A 117 11.37 -18.17 -5.35
CA MET A 117 10.83 -17.55 -6.57
C MET A 117 11.54 -16.24 -6.89
N SER A 118 12.03 -15.54 -5.88
CA SER A 118 12.76 -14.27 -6.01
C SER A 118 13.77 -14.09 -4.88
N ALA A 119 14.97 -13.59 -5.19
CA ALA A 119 15.95 -13.17 -4.17
C ALA A 119 15.60 -11.84 -3.48
N ARG A 120 14.74 -11.03 -4.12
CA ARG A 120 14.16 -9.84 -3.50
C ARG A 120 12.87 -10.23 -2.79
N THR A 121 12.79 -9.96 -1.50
CA THR A 121 11.55 -10.14 -0.73
C THR A 121 10.55 -9.06 -1.12
N SER A 122 9.32 -9.47 -1.42
CA SER A 122 8.18 -8.59 -1.52
C SER A 122 7.89 -7.89 -0.20
N LEU A 123 7.12 -6.81 -0.21
CA LEU A 123 6.75 -6.08 1.02
C LEU A 123 6.12 -7.05 2.03
N LEU A 124 6.57 -7.03 3.28
CA LEU A 124 5.92 -7.76 4.37
C LEU A 124 4.60 -7.08 4.73
N LYS A 125 3.58 -7.88 5.04
CA LYS A 125 2.23 -7.47 5.42
C LYS A 125 2.00 -7.55 6.94
N PHE A 126 2.56 -8.56 7.61
CA PHE A 126 2.22 -8.86 9.02
C PHE A 126 3.42 -8.80 9.98
N ALA A 127 4.62 -9.08 9.49
CA ALA A 127 5.86 -9.05 10.24
C ALA A 127 6.54 -7.67 10.17
N ASP A 128 7.20 -7.31 11.27
CA ASP A 128 7.92 -6.05 11.43
C ASP A 128 9.37 -6.34 11.83
N GLN A 129 10.31 -5.67 11.15
CA GLN A 129 11.73 -5.81 11.43
C GLN A 129 12.15 -5.30 12.83
N PHE A 130 11.27 -4.60 13.54
CA PHE A 130 11.52 -4.04 14.87
C PHE A 130 10.74 -4.74 15.97
N VAL A 131 9.72 -5.53 15.64
CA VAL A 131 8.84 -6.19 16.62
C VAL A 131 8.97 -7.70 16.48
N GLU A 132 9.52 -8.35 17.51
CA GLU A 132 9.52 -9.80 17.60
C GLU A 132 8.13 -10.29 18.01
N LYS A 133 7.50 -11.12 17.17
CA LYS A 133 6.21 -11.74 17.49
C LYS A 133 6.40 -13.18 17.95
N TYR A 134 6.53 -13.36 19.26
CA TYR A 134 6.44 -14.66 19.92
C TYR A 134 5.08 -14.81 20.62
N PRO A 135 4.49 -16.02 20.68
CA PRO A 135 3.22 -16.26 21.37
C PRO A 135 3.43 -16.36 22.89
N THR A 136 3.94 -15.31 23.52
CA THR A 136 4.37 -15.29 24.94
C THR A 136 3.21 -15.47 25.92
N ILE A 137 1.98 -15.18 25.50
CA ILE A 137 0.76 -15.43 26.30
C ILE A 137 0.39 -16.92 26.38
N ASP A 138 0.87 -17.74 25.44
CA ASP A 138 0.64 -19.18 25.46
C ASP A 138 1.61 -19.84 26.44
N THR A 139 1.06 -20.47 27.49
CA THR A 139 1.87 -21.12 28.53
C THR A 139 2.71 -22.30 28.01
N VAL A 140 2.26 -22.99 26.95
CA VAL A 140 3.01 -24.07 26.30
C VAL A 140 4.23 -23.51 25.59
N PHE A 141 4.13 -22.34 24.97
CA PHE A 141 5.29 -21.67 24.40
C PHE A 141 6.18 -21.09 25.50
N GLY A 142 5.66 -20.18 26.32
CA GLY A 142 6.44 -19.37 27.26
C GLY A 142 7.14 -20.19 28.36
N LYS A 143 6.59 -21.33 28.76
CA LYS A 143 7.20 -22.23 29.77
C LYS A 143 7.72 -23.54 29.17
N GLY A 144 7.48 -23.79 27.89
CA GLY A 144 7.91 -25.00 27.21
C GLY A 144 9.34 -24.91 26.68
N PRO A 145 9.79 -25.94 25.94
CA PRO A 145 11.13 -25.97 25.37
C PRO A 145 11.30 -25.07 24.14
N ALA A 146 10.22 -24.51 23.59
CA ALA A 146 10.24 -23.81 22.31
C ALA A 146 11.14 -22.56 22.28
N PRO A 147 11.11 -21.64 23.26
CA PRO A 147 11.98 -20.46 23.26
C PRO A 147 13.46 -20.84 23.33
N ALA A 148 13.79 -21.80 24.21
CA ALA A 148 15.17 -22.30 24.33
C ALA A 148 15.63 -23.00 23.04
N TRP A 149 14.75 -23.78 22.40
CA TRP A 149 15.04 -24.48 21.16
C TRP A 149 15.29 -23.53 19.97
N ILE A 150 14.56 -22.40 19.90
CA ILE A 150 14.81 -21.33 18.93
C ILE A 150 16.12 -20.62 19.26
N ALA A 151 16.36 -20.25 20.52
CA ALA A 151 17.57 -19.51 20.91
C ALA A 151 18.86 -20.34 20.73
N GLU A 152 18.82 -21.64 21.01
CA GLU A 152 19.98 -22.54 20.96
C GLU A 152 20.58 -22.65 19.56
N ILE A 153 19.79 -22.47 18.48
CA ILE A 153 20.31 -22.63 17.12
C ILE A 153 21.32 -21.55 16.74
N ALA A 154 21.17 -20.33 17.28
CA ALA A 154 22.12 -19.25 17.05
C ALA A 154 23.51 -19.55 17.67
N GLY A 155 23.64 -20.67 18.40
CA GLY A 155 24.82 -21.04 19.18
C GLY A 155 24.87 -20.26 20.49
N PRO A 156 25.90 -20.50 21.34
CA PRO A 156 26.23 -19.52 22.36
C PRO A 156 26.47 -18.22 21.60
N SER A 157 25.63 -17.20 21.82
CA SER A 157 25.93 -15.84 21.36
C SER A 157 27.39 -15.64 21.66
N PRO A 158 28.26 -15.46 20.65
CA PRO A 158 29.70 -15.57 20.82
C PRO A 158 30.04 -14.77 22.05
N THR A 159 30.32 -15.49 23.15
CA THR A 159 30.54 -14.88 24.45
C THR A 159 31.57 -13.84 24.13
N ALA A 160 31.22 -12.57 24.37
CA ALA A 160 32.10 -11.47 24.12
C ALA A 160 33.40 -11.77 24.86
N SER A 161 34.34 -12.42 24.17
CA SER A 161 35.74 -12.21 24.39
C SER A 161 35.85 -10.73 24.17
N VAL A 162 35.91 -10.02 25.29
CA VAL A 162 36.35 -8.63 25.39
C VAL A 162 37.79 -8.63 24.90
N GLU A 163 37.97 -8.88 23.61
CA GLU A 163 39.01 -8.23 22.84
C GLU A 163 38.73 -6.74 23.09
N PRO A 164 39.70 -5.97 23.61
CA PRO A 164 39.49 -4.57 23.95
C PRO A 164 38.88 -3.92 22.73
N SER A 165 37.57 -3.66 22.85
CA SER A 165 36.74 -3.25 21.75
C SER A 165 37.46 -2.09 21.10
N ALA A 166 37.73 -2.20 19.79
CA ALA A 166 37.92 -1.02 18.98
C ALA A 166 36.87 -0.01 19.47
N PRO A 167 37.30 1.20 19.88
CA PRO A 167 36.48 2.14 20.63
C PRO A 167 35.08 2.13 20.02
N PRO A 168 34.04 1.85 20.83
CA PRO A 168 32.71 1.48 20.35
C PRO A 168 32.40 2.36 19.18
N ALA A 169 32.32 1.76 17.97
CA ALA A 169 32.19 2.51 16.73
C ALA A 169 31.14 3.57 17.02
N GLN A 170 31.59 4.83 17.10
CA GLN A 170 30.76 5.90 17.63
C GLN A 170 29.46 5.75 16.87
N ARG A 171 28.36 5.50 17.58
CA ARG A 171 27.04 5.44 16.97
C ARG A 171 26.76 6.87 16.55
N THR A 172 27.36 7.27 15.43
CA THR A 172 27.12 8.53 14.78
C THR A 172 25.63 8.56 14.58
N GLU A 173 25.02 9.62 15.09
CA GLU A 173 23.60 9.85 14.90
C GLU A 173 23.34 9.68 13.40
N PRO A 174 22.31 8.93 12.96
CA PRO A 174 22.06 8.73 11.53
C PRO A 174 21.95 10.05 10.77
N ARG A 175 21.59 11.14 11.48
CA ARG A 175 21.45 12.51 10.98
C ARG A 175 22.75 13.33 11.00
N GLU A 176 23.80 12.83 11.63
CA GLU A 176 25.09 13.51 11.65
C GLU A 176 25.65 13.62 10.23
N GLY A 177 26.00 14.84 9.84
CA GLY A 177 26.56 15.15 8.53
C GLY A 177 25.55 15.43 7.42
N LEU A 178 24.24 15.57 7.70
CA LEU A 178 23.26 15.97 6.70
C LEU A 178 23.60 17.33 6.07
N SER A 179 23.30 17.49 4.77
CA SER A 179 23.55 18.72 4.02
C SER A 179 22.34 19.66 4.06
N ASN A 180 22.50 20.83 3.44
CA ASN A 180 21.38 21.75 3.20
C ASN A 180 20.39 21.22 2.17
N TRP A 181 20.54 20.04 1.59
CA TRP A 181 19.54 19.41 0.71
C TRP A 181 18.66 18.40 1.44
N TYR A 182 18.94 18.08 2.70
CA TYR A 182 18.02 17.35 3.55
C TYR A 182 16.78 18.20 3.86
N ALA A 183 15.68 17.91 3.17
CA ALA A 183 14.41 18.64 3.26
C ALA A 183 13.29 17.89 2.52
N SER A 184 12.04 18.27 2.81
CA SER A 184 10.94 18.01 1.88
C SER A 184 10.80 19.20 0.94
N PHE A 185 10.35 18.97 -0.29
CA PHE A 185 10.05 20.00 -1.28
C PHE A 185 8.64 19.76 -1.81
N SER A 186 7.89 20.83 -2.04
CA SER A 186 6.56 20.78 -2.64
C SER A 186 6.55 21.67 -3.88
N LEU A 187 6.13 21.15 -5.03
CA LEU A 187 6.07 21.93 -6.26
C LEU A 187 4.88 22.89 -6.22
N ASP A 188 5.15 24.18 -6.43
CA ASP A 188 4.13 25.22 -6.31
C ASP A 188 3.29 25.35 -7.60
N GLN A 189 2.19 26.11 -7.52
CA GLN A 189 1.34 26.43 -8.69
C GLN A 189 0.72 25.21 -9.37
N LEU A 190 0.64 24.09 -8.66
CA LEU A 190 -0.04 22.87 -9.08
C LEU A 190 -1.48 22.79 -8.57
N THR A 191 -1.75 23.44 -7.43
CA THR A 191 -3.08 23.46 -6.79
C THR A 191 -4.07 24.30 -7.58
N PRO A 192 -5.38 23.98 -7.50
CA PRO A 192 -5.98 22.89 -6.73
C PRO A 192 -5.94 21.52 -7.43
N ALA A 193 -5.41 21.43 -8.65
CA ALA A 193 -5.54 20.22 -9.47
C ALA A 193 -4.54 19.12 -9.09
N TYR A 194 -3.34 19.50 -8.65
CA TYR A 194 -2.27 18.57 -8.32
C TYR A 194 -1.48 19.07 -7.11
N GLU A 195 -0.83 18.12 -6.42
CA GLU A 195 0.28 18.38 -5.52
C GLU A 195 1.42 17.43 -5.89
N ALA A 196 2.65 17.85 -5.66
CA ALA A 196 3.82 17.01 -5.88
C ALA A 196 4.81 17.26 -4.76
N ASP A 197 5.02 16.24 -3.93
CA ASP A 197 5.92 16.29 -2.79
C ASP A 197 7.14 15.39 -3.02
N LEU A 198 8.28 15.86 -2.57
CA LEU A 198 9.58 15.23 -2.71
C LEU A 198 10.31 15.25 -1.36
N ASP A 199 10.64 14.09 -0.81
CA ASP A 199 11.47 13.96 0.39
C ASP A 199 12.91 13.62 -0.01
N VAL A 200 13.90 14.38 0.49
CA VAL A 200 15.31 14.27 0.08
C VAL A 200 16.22 14.09 1.27
N ILE A 201 17.10 13.09 1.18
CA ILE A 201 18.17 12.85 2.14
C ILE A 201 19.51 12.95 1.42
N ASN A 202 20.35 13.88 1.89
CA ASN A 202 21.69 14.09 1.36
C ASN A 202 22.66 14.45 2.48
N TYR A 203 23.89 13.95 2.36
CA TYR A 203 24.98 14.22 3.30
C TYR A 203 25.95 15.25 2.72
N ARG A 204 26.54 16.07 3.60
CA ARG A 204 27.46 17.13 3.22
C ARG A 204 28.68 16.53 2.50
N GLY A 205 29.04 17.10 1.35
CA GLY A 205 30.16 16.64 0.53
C GLY A 205 29.86 15.39 -0.30
N VAL A 206 28.64 14.85 -0.24
CA VAL A 206 28.21 13.70 -1.04
C VAL A 206 27.35 14.21 -2.20
N GLU A 207 27.77 13.90 -3.44
CA GLU A 207 27.00 14.28 -4.64
C GLU A 207 25.65 13.54 -4.70
N ARG A 208 25.55 12.32 -4.17
CA ARG A 208 24.32 11.51 -4.28
C ARG A 208 23.30 11.86 -3.20
N ALA A 209 22.03 11.74 -3.55
CA ALA A 209 20.91 11.88 -2.62
C ALA A 209 19.99 10.65 -2.70
N SER A 210 19.22 10.39 -1.65
CA SER A 210 18.00 9.59 -1.73
C SER A 210 16.81 10.53 -1.89
N ALA A 211 15.86 10.16 -2.74
CA ALA A 211 14.69 10.97 -3.04
C ALA A 211 13.45 10.09 -3.17
N ASN A 212 12.33 10.51 -2.60
CA ASN A 212 11.02 9.87 -2.77
C ASN A 212 10.03 10.90 -3.32
N ILE A 213 9.35 10.59 -4.42
CA ILE A 213 8.43 11.50 -5.10
C ILE A 213 7.01 10.91 -5.07
N VAL A 214 6.06 11.73 -4.64
CA VAL A 214 4.62 11.40 -4.69
C VAL A 214 3.87 12.56 -5.34
N PHE A 215 3.00 12.22 -6.29
CA PHE A 215 2.02 13.16 -6.84
C PHE A 215 0.64 12.85 -6.27
N SER A 216 -0.11 13.89 -5.90
CA SER A 216 -1.53 13.82 -5.57
C SER A 216 -2.31 14.48 -6.71
N VAL A 217 -3.38 13.83 -7.17
CA VAL A 217 -4.21 14.25 -8.30
C VAL A 217 -5.62 14.46 -7.80
N TYR A 218 -6.11 15.69 -7.99
CA TYR A 218 -7.46 16.10 -7.58
C TYR A 218 -8.32 16.23 -8.85
N PRO A 219 -9.22 15.26 -9.11
CA PRO A 219 -9.97 15.21 -10.37
C PRO A 219 -10.89 16.43 -10.54
N GLY A 220 -11.27 16.70 -11.79
CA GLY A 220 -12.23 17.75 -12.17
C GLY A 220 -11.72 19.20 -12.12
N HIS A 221 -10.46 19.42 -11.74
CA HIS A 221 -9.79 20.71 -11.91
C HIS A 221 -9.06 20.83 -13.25
N PRO A 222 -8.95 22.04 -13.83
CA PRO A 222 -8.23 22.23 -15.09
C PRO A 222 -6.71 22.05 -14.88
N CYS A 223 -6.03 21.51 -15.89
CA CYS A 223 -4.57 21.34 -15.89
C CYS A 223 -3.84 22.69 -15.67
N PRO A 224 -3.03 22.86 -14.60
CA PRO A 224 -2.36 24.12 -14.23
C PRO A 224 -1.49 24.69 -15.34
N ALA A 225 -1.48 26.01 -15.54
CA ALA A 225 -0.78 26.67 -16.66
C ALA A 225 0.72 26.31 -16.77
N THR A 226 1.33 25.95 -15.66
CA THR A 226 2.73 25.51 -15.48
C THR A 226 3.00 24.06 -15.92
N MET A 227 1.97 23.29 -16.27
CA MET A 227 2.08 21.89 -16.67
C MET A 227 1.72 21.66 -18.15
N ASN A 228 2.35 20.65 -18.73
CA ASN A 228 1.99 20.10 -20.03
C ASN A 228 0.66 19.33 -19.93
N THR A 229 -0.28 19.53 -20.86
CA THR A 229 -1.58 18.86 -20.80
C THR A 229 -1.47 17.34 -20.89
N GLY A 230 -0.53 16.82 -21.69
CA GLY A 230 -0.29 15.38 -21.76
C GLY A 230 0.27 14.79 -20.46
N PHE A 231 0.98 15.59 -19.66
CA PHE A 231 1.44 15.17 -18.34
C PHE A 231 0.31 15.14 -17.31
N CYS A 232 -0.58 16.13 -17.36
CA CYS A 232 -1.82 16.14 -16.56
C CYS A 232 -2.69 14.90 -16.83
N ASP A 233 -2.96 14.61 -18.10
CA ASP A 233 -3.76 13.44 -18.51
C ASP A 233 -3.12 12.13 -18.02
N GLU A 234 -1.79 12.05 -18.12
CA GLU A 234 -1.01 10.91 -17.67
C GLU A 234 -1.08 10.70 -16.16
N LEU A 235 -0.87 11.74 -15.36
CA LEU A 235 -1.03 11.66 -13.90
C LEU A 235 -2.46 11.27 -13.52
N GLY A 236 -3.46 11.85 -14.17
CA GLY A 236 -4.87 11.48 -13.95
C GLY A 236 -5.18 10.01 -14.27
N SER A 237 -4.59 9.47 -15.34
CA SER A 237 -4.80 8.07 -15.75
C SER A 237 -4.05 7.05 -14.88
N ARG A 238 -3.00 7.47 -14.18
CA ARG A 238 -2.12 6.60 -13.37
C ARG A 238 -2.34 6.76 -11.87
N ALA A 239 -3.17 7.71 -11.46
CA ALA A 239 -3.55 7.86 -10.08
C ALA A 239 -4.28 6.60 -9.60
N ASP A 240 -3.91 6.11 -8.42
CA ASP A 240 -4.67 5.07 -7.75
C ASP A 240 -6.06 5.59 -7.34
N GLU A 241 -6.89 4.72 -6.76
CA GLU A 241 -8.24 5.08 -6.30
C GLU A 241 -8.26 6.20 -5.25
N ARG A 242 -7.10 6.53 -4.67
CA ARG A 242 -6.91 7.59 -3.67
C ARG A 242 -6.43 8.90 -4.29
N GLY A 243 -6.17 8.93 -5.59
CA GLY A 243 -5.60 10.09 -6.28
C GLY A 243 -4.08 10.14 -6.24
N TYR A 244 -3.37 9.09 -5.80
CA TYR A 244 -1.91 9.13 -5.69
C TYR A 244 -1.20 8.48 -6.87
N VAL A 245 -0.11 9.11 -7.31
CA VAL A 245 0.87 8.51 -8.22
C VAL A 245 2.23 8.49 -7.52
N ARG A 246 2.67 7.30 -7.07
CA ARG A 246 4.02 7.13 -6.53
C ARG A 246 5.02 6.96 -7.67
N ALA A 247 6.01 7.84 -7.72
CA ALA A 247 7.09 7.75 -8.69
C ALA A 247 8.23 6.88 -8.13
N GLU A 248 8.82 6.05 -8.98
CA GLU A 248 10.03 5.30 -8.67
C GLU A 248 11.26 6.17 -8.98
N THR A 249 12.00 6.57 -7.95
CA THR A 249 13.27 7.29 -8.13
C THR A 249 14.35 6.33 -8.62
N THR A 250 14.90 6.59 -9.82
CA THR A 250 15.98 5.78 -10.39
C THR A 250 17.37 6.33 -10.06
N ALA A 251 17.49 7.64 -9.86
CA ALA A 251 18.70 8.29 -9.39
C ALA A 251 18.40 9.66 -8.78
N ALA A 252 19.14 10.06 -7.74
CA ALA A 252 19.11 11.43 -7.26
C ALA A 252 20.52 11.93 -6.90
N ARG A 253 20.83 13.17 -7.27
CA ARG A 253 22.12 13.80 -7.00
C ARG A 253 22.04 15.31 -6.89
N ILE A 254 22.97 15.88 -6.14
CA ILE A 254 23.25 17.29 -6.00
C ILE A 254 24.44 17.61 -6.91
N GLY A 255 24.26 18.46 -7.90
CA GLY A 255 25.33 18.76 -8.84
C GLY A 255 25.25 20.14 -9.46
N PRO A 256 26.32 20.58 -10.15
CA PRO A 256 26.37 21.90 -10.74
C PRO A 256 25.37 22.05 -11.89
N LEU A 257 24.74 23.22 -11.98
CA LEU A 257 23.99 23.64 -13.18
C LEU A 257 24.95 24.11 -14.28
N PRO A 258 24.58 24.01 -15.57
CA PRO A 258 25.41 24.50 -16.68
C PRO A 258 25.76 25.99 -16.60
N ASN A 259 24.90 26.81 -15.98
CA ASN A 259 25.07 28.25 -15.79
C ASN A 259 25.62 28.62 -14.39
N GLY A 260 26.12 27.65 -13.64
CA GLY A 260 26.61 27.82 -12.28
C GLY A 260 25.51 27.72 -11.22
N GLY A 261 25.95 27.44 -9.98
CA GLY A 261 25.05 27.09 -8.87
C GLY A 261 24.84 25.58 -8.75
N GLU A 262 24.16 25.20 -7.69
CA GLU A 262 23.89 23.81 -7.33
C GLU A 262 22.40 23.51 -7.50
N ALA A 263 22.10 22.28 -7.93
CA ALA A 263 20.74 21.80 -8.07
C ALA A 263 20.64 20.34 -7.66
N LEU A 264 19.47 19.97 -7.18
CA LEU A 264 19.02 18.60 -7.02
C LEU A 264 18.46 18.09 -8.35
N TRP A 265 19.07 17.03 -8.87
CA TRP A 265 18.70 16.30 -10.08
C TRP A 265 18.12 14.95 -9.67
N VAL A 266 16.83 14.73 -9.93
CA VAL A 266 16.14 13.49 -9.62
C VAL A 266 15.62 12.86 -10.90
N SER A 267 16.19 11.72 -11.28
CA SER A 267 15.65 10.85 -12.32
C SER A 267 14.59 9.95 -11.71
N PHE A 268 13.42 9.85 -12.34
CA PHE A 268 12.31 9.04 -11.84
C PHE A 268 11.42 8.48 -12.95
N ARG A 269 10.59 7.49 -12.61
CA ARG A 269 9.59 6.86 -13.48
C ARG A 269 8.22 6.93 -12.83
N LEU A 270 7.19 7.22 -13.63
CA LEU A 270 5.81 6.95 -13.22
C LEU A 270 5.48 5.46 -13.40
N PRO A 271 4.46 4.91 -12.72
CA PRO A 271 4.05 3.51 -12.87
C PRO A 271 3.79 3.16 -14.34
N GLY A 272 4.53 2.20 -14.89
CA GLY A 272 4.44 1.78 -16.30
C GLY A 272 5.32 2.57 -17.29
N ASP A 273 6.10 3.55 -16.84
CA ASP A 273 7.09 4.22 -17.70
C ASP A 273 8.22 3.26 -18.09
N THR A 274 8.63 3.34 -19.37
CA THR A 274 9.81 2.65 -19.89
C THR A 274 11.04 3.56 -20.00
N PHE A 275 10.94 4.81 -19.54
CA PHE A 275 11.99 5.83 -19.63
C PHE A 275 12.01 6.69 -18.38
N ASP A 276 13.16 7.29 -18.08
CA ASP A 276 13.32 8.19 -16.94
C ASP A 276 12.90 9.62 -17.33
N ARG A 277 12.21 10.29 -16.42
CA ARG A 277 12.01 11.74 -16.40
C ARG A 277 13.05 12.38 -15.51
N LEU A 278 13.24 13.67 -15.68
CA LEU A 278 14.14 14.45 -14.83
C LEU A 278 13.35 15.54 -14.10
N LEU A 279 13.30 15.46 -12.77
CA LEU A 279 12.96 16.57 -11.89
C LEU A 279 14.24 17.31 -11.50
N LEU A 280 14.25 18.62 -11.71
CA LEU A 280 15.34 19.51 -11.33
C LEU A 280 14.83 20.55 -10.35
N ILE A 281 15.49 20.70 -9.19
CA ILE A 281 15.24 21.76 -8.22
C ILE A 281 16.55 22.52 -7.98
N THR A 282 16.55 23.82 -8.25
CA THR A 282 17.72 24.68 -8.07
C THR A 282 17.79 25.24 -6.65
N ALA A 283 18.96 25.65 -6.17
CA ALA A 283 19.11 26.32 -4.87
C ALA A 283 18.36 27.66 -4.74
N ARG A 284 17.76 28.17 -5.82
CA ARG A 284 16.88 29.36 -5.84
C ARG A 284 15.41 28.98 -5.99
N ASP A 285 15.06 27.77 -5.56
CA ASP A 285 13.69 27.26 -5.52
C ASP A 285 12.98 27.18 -6.88
N ARG A 286 13.71 27.30 -8.01
CA ARG A 286 13.14 26.98 -9.34
C ARG A 286 13.06 25.47 -9.51
N ALA A 287 11.93 24.99 -10.01
CA ALA A 287 11.70 23.57 -10.26
C ALA A 287 11.18 23.31 -11.68
N SER A 288 11.58 22.18 -12.26
CA SER A 288 11.09 21.74 -13.57
C SER A 288 11.09 20.22 -13.67
N ILE A 289 10.10 19.66 -14.37
CA ILE A 289 10.05 18.24 -14.74
C ILE A 289 10.19 18.14 -16.24
N HIS A 290 11.06 17.25 -16.71
CA HIS A 290 11.38 17.05 -18.11
C HIS A 290 11.09 15.61 -18.54
N HIS A 291 10.41 15.50 -19.68
CA HIS A 291 10.12 14.28 -20.39
C HIS A 291 11.06 14.11 -21.59
N PRO A 292 11.63 12.91 -21.82
CA PRO A 292 12.66 12.71 -22.85
C PRO A 292 12.20 13.01 -24.29
N THR A 293 10.90 12.94 -24.57
CA THR A 293 10.34 13.24 -25.90
C THR A 293 9.46 14.49 -25.98
N ARG A 294 8.85 14.92 -24.85
CA ARG A 294 7.92 16.05 -24.85
C ARG A 294 8.59 17.36 -24.44
N GLY A 295 9.77 17.29 -23.83
CA GLY A 295 10.42 18.44 -23.20
C GLY A 295 9.82 18.69 -21.83
N TYR A 296 9.48 19.93 -21.51
CA TYR A 296 8.98 20.27 -20.17
C TYR A 296 7.57 19.72 -19.93
N ASP A 297 7.44 18.92 -18.88
CA ASP A 297 6.18 18.46 -18.29
C ASP A 297 5.70 19.44 -17.20
N TYR A 298 6.62 20.12 -16.50
CA TYR A 298 6.35 21.16 -15.51
C TYR A 298 7.45 22.23 -15.49
N GLU A 299 7.09 23.51 -15.31
CA GLU A 299 8.00 24.61 -14.95
C GLU A 299 7.35 25.52 -13.90
N GLY A 300 8.02 25.73 -12.77
CA GLY A 300 7.56 26.62 -11.70
C GLY A 300 8.58 26.77 -10.58
N THR A 301 8.09 26.83 -9.34
CA THR A 301 8.91 26.89 -8.12
C THR A 301 8.69 25.66 -7.24
N ALA A 302 9.57 25.46 -6.26
CA ALA A 302 9.42 24.47 -5.22
C ALA A 302 9.60 25.11 -3.85
N SER A 303 8.60 24.99 -3.00
CA SER A 303 8.68 25.40 -1.61
C SER A 303 9.40 24.35 -0.78
N ARG A 304 10.49 24.76 -0.13
CA ARG A 304 11.19 23.92 0.84
C ARG A 304 10.41 23.81 2.15
N ARG A 305 10.26 22.59 2.67
CA ARG A 305 9.58 22.23 3.91
C ARG A 305 10.51 21.42 4.82
N THR A 306 10.13 21.28 6.08
CA THR A 306 10.81 20.38 7.02
C THR A 306 10.69 18.94 6.52
N HIS A 307 11.79 18.19 6.52
CA HIS A 307 11.82 16.79 6.10
C HIS A 307 10.82 15.94 6.92
N ILE A 308 10.14 14.97 6.29
CA ILE A 308 9.15 14.12 6.97
C ILE A 308 9.72 13.41 8.20
N CYS A 309 10.99 13.01 8.14
CA CYS A 309 11.70 12.38 9.25
C CYS A 309 11.83 13.24 10.52
N GLU A 310 11.60 14.55 10.43
CA GLU A 310 11.54 15.44 11.61
C GLU A 310 10.19 15.42 12.31
N ARG A 311 9.14 14.95 11.62
CA ARG A 311 7.77 14.84 12.15
C ARG A 311 7.41 13.41 12.50
N ALA A 312 7.94 12.44 11.76
CA ALA A 312 7.76 11.02 11.96
C ALA A 312 9.14 10.34 12.04
N PRO A 313 9.37 9.41 12.99
CA PRO A 313 10.66 8.74 13.10
C PRO A 313 10.94 7.88 11.86
N CYS A 314 11.92 8.27 11.04
CA CYS A 314 12.42 7.42 9.97
C CYS A 314 13.39 6.36 10.51
N THR A 315 13.39 5.18 9.88
CA THR A 315 14.31 4.10 10.22
C THR A 315 15.75 4.47 9.86
N ARG A 316 16.70 3.90 10.60
CA ARG A 316 18.14 4.06 10.31
C ARG A 316 18.49 3.58 8.91
N ASP A 317 17.78 2.58 8.39
CA ASP A 317 18.01 2.01 7.07
C ASP A 317 17.87 3.03 5.95
N VAL A 318 16.92 3.97 6.06
CA VAL A 318 16.73 5.04 5.07
C VAL A 318 17.98 5.94 5.00
N PHE A 319 18.58 6.23 6.15
CA PHE A 319 19.82 7.01 6.25
C PHE A 319 21.04 6.22 5.78
N ASP A 320 21.11 4.93 6.15
CA ASP A 320 22.19 4.05 5.74
C ASP A 320 22.15 3.78 4.24
N GLU A 321 20.97 3.68 3.63
CA GLU A 321 20.79 3.59 2.17
C GLU A 321 21.30 4.85 1.47
N ALA A 322 20.97 6.03 2.00
CA ALA A 322 21.50 7.29 1.48
C ALA A 322 23.03 7.44 1.63
N ARG A 323 23.64 6.73 2.61
CA ARG A 323 25.10 6.68 2.82
C ARG A 323 25.80 5.61 1.97
N ARG A 324 25.17 4.46 1.74
CA ARG A 324 25.77 3.33 1.01
C ARG A 324 25.93 3.71 -0.47
N GLU A 325 27.17 3.71 -0.94
CA GLU A 325 27.48 3.95 -2.35
C GLU A 325 26.81 2.91 -3.26
N ASN A 326 25.73 3.31 -3.95
CA ASN A 326 25.08 2.44 -4.95
C ASN A 326 25.56 2.74 -6.38
N ARG A 327 25.91 1.66 -7.08
CA ARG A 327 26.78 1.58 -8.27
C ARG A 327 26.11 1.92 -9.61
N HIS A 328 25.35 3.00 -9.71
CA HIS A 328 24.84 3.47 -11.01
C HIS A 328 25.51 4.78 -11.43
N ALA A 329 26.75 4.60 -11.90
CA ALA A 329 27.50 5.59 -12.66
C ALA A 329 26.87 5.77 -14.06
N ASN A 330 26.81 7.03 -14.52
CA ASN A 330 26.48 7.51 -15.87
C ASN A 330 25.10 8.15 -16.13
N ALA A 331 24.35 8.57 -15.10
CA ALA A 331 23.12 9.36 -15.32
C ALA A 331 23.39 10.80 -15.81
N ALA A 332 24.55 11.38 -15.50
CA ALA A 332 24.83 12.81 -15.76
C ALA A 332 24.71 13.21 -17.25
N GLY A 333 25.19 12.37 -18.17
CA GLY A 333 25.08 12.65 -19.61
C GLY A 333 23.64 12.67 -20.11
N TYR A 334 22.83 11.71 -19.68
CA TYR A 334 21.41 11.60 -20.04
C TYR A 334 20.58 12.73 -19.43
N GLN A 335 20.84 13.09 -18.18
CA GLN A 335 20.16 14.21 -17.50
C GLN A 335 20.45 15.55 -18.19
N ASN A 336 21.70 15.79 -18.61
CA ASN A 336 22.05 17.00 -19.35
C ASN A 336 21.37 17.06 -20.73
N PHE A 337 21.23 15.92 -21.41
CA PHE A 337 20.49 15.84 -22.66
C PHE A 337 19.00 16.20 -22.47
N ILE A 338 18.35 15.60 -21.47
CA ILE A 338 16.94 15.89 -21.16
C ILE A 338 16.75 17.36 -20.79
N TYR A 339 17.62 17.92 -19.94
CA TYR A 339 17.55 19.31 -19.51
C TYR A 339 17.62 20.33 -20.66
N ALA A 340 18.28 19.97 -21.76
CA ALA A 340 18.41 20.83 -22.94
C ALA A 340 17.18 20.80 -23.88
N LEU A 341 16.16 19.97 -23.59
CA LEU A 341 14.96 19.89 -24.42
C LEU A 341 14.12 21.18 -24.33
N PRO A 342 13.42 21.58 -25.41
CA PRO A 342 12.66 22.82 -25.42
C PRO A 342 11.43 22.76 -24.49
N ASN A 343 11.06 23.90 -23.89
CA ASN A 343 9.79 24.02 -23.18
C ASN A 343 8.63 24.10 -24.18
N ARG A 344 7.77 23.07 -24.17
CA ARG A 344 6.57 22.94 -25.04
C ARG A 344 5.25 23.06 -24.30
N ILE A 345 5.24 23.53 -23.04
CA ILE A 345 4.02 23.67 -22.24
C ILE A 345 2.99 24.57 -22.96
N ALA A 346 3.42 25.74 -23.45
CA ALA A 346 2.54 26.67 -24.16
C ALA A 346 2.00 26.10 -25.49
N GLU A 347 2.78 25.23 -26.16
CA GLU A 347 2.37 24.55 -27.38
C GLU A 347 1.30 23.49 -27.12
N SER A 348 1.46 22.66 -26.08
CA SER A 348 0.48 21.64 -25.69
C SER A 348 -0.93 22.23 -25.50
N ARG A 349 -1.00 23.43 -24.90
CA ARG A 349 -2.25 24.14 -24.64
C ARG A 349 -2.91 24.74 -25.88
N ARG A 350 -2.13 25.09 -26.90
CA ARG A 350 -2.69 25.61 -28.17
C ARG A 350 -3.39 24.52 -28.96
N ASN A 351 -2.85 23.31 -28.92
CA ASN A 351 -3.39 22.15 -29.65
C ASN A 351 -4.57 21.50 -28.91
N GLY A 352 -4.66 21.66 -27.59
CA GLY A 352 -5.76 21.14 -26.75
C GLY A 352 -7.02 22.01 -26.70
N ARG A 353 -7.18 23.01 -27.59
CA ARG A 353 -8.44 23.78 -27.64
C ARG A 353 -9.59 22.83 -28.01
N PRO A 354 -10.58 22.64 -27.12
CA PRO A 354 -11.69 21.75 -27.42
C PRO A 354 -12.40 22.25 -28.69
N GLU A 355 -12.60 21.34 -29.64
CA GLU A 355 -13.57 21.53 -30.72
C GLU A 355 -14.90 21.96 -30.07
N PRO A 356 -15.55 23.04 -30.52
CA PRO A 356 -16.68 23.64 -29.83
C PRO A 356 -17.75 22.57 -29.58
N GLN A 357 -17.93 22.20 -28.30
CA GLN A 357 -18.86 21.18 -27.89
C GLN A 357 -20.26 21.56 -28.40
N ARG A 358 -20.74 20.74 -29.33
CA ARG A 358 -22.09 20.76 -29.87
C ARG A 358 -23.06 20.77 -28.69
N THR A 359 -23.89 21.82 -28.62
CA THR A 359 -24.82 22.15 -27.55
C THR A 359 -25.66 20.95 -27.12
N GLN A 360 -25.20 20.18 -26.14
CA GLN A 360 -26.06 19.24 -25.44
C GLN A 360 -26.99 20.05 -24.54
N GLY A 361 -28.29 19.87 -24.74
CA GLY A 361 -29.36 20.66 -24.13
C GLY A 361 -29.18 20.83 -22.63
N GLN A 362 -29.27 22.08 -22.20
CA GLN A 362 -29.28 22.49 -20.80
C GLN A 362 -30.32 21.68 -20.02
N ARG A 363 -29.85 20.68 -19.27
CA ARG A 363 -30.61 20.13 -18.15
C ARG A 363 -30.67 21.21 -17.07
N LYS A 364 -31.89 21.59 -16.73
CA LYS A 364 -32.26 22.48 -15.63
C LYS A 364 -31.43 22.09 -14.39
N PRO A 365 -30.69 23.02 -13.75
CA PRO A 365 -29.89 22.71 -12.57
C PRO A 365 -30.83 22.22 -11.47
N GLU A 366 -30.78 20.91 -11.19
CA GLU A 366 -31.38 20.35 -9.98
C GLU A 366 -30.71 21.02 -8.79
N ARG A 367 -31.51 21.63 -7.91
CA ARG A 367 -31.02 22.17 -6.64
C ARG A 367 -30.18 21.09 -5.96
N PRO A 368 -28.92 21.36 -5.58
CA PRO A 368 -28.12 20.38 -4.85
C PRO A 368 -28.87 20.07 -3.55
N ARG A 369 -29.43 18.85 -3.45
CA ARG A 369 -29.84 18.30 -2.16
C ARG A 369 -28.59 18.33 -1.28
N SER A 370 -28.67 19.00 -0.14
CA SER A 370 -27.62 19.01 0.88
C SER A 370 -27.26 17.57 1.22
N GLN A 371 -26.15 17.09 0.66
CA GLN A 371 -25.75 15.69 0.71
C GLN A 371 -25.08 15.32 2.04
N MET A 372 -24.89 16.26 2.97
CA MET A 372 -24.19 16.01 4.23
C MET A 372 -25.09 15.50 5.35
N SER A 373 -26.42 15.65 5.26
CA SER A 373 -27.34 15.35 6.37
C SER A 373 -27.47 13.87 6.73
N ASP A 374 -26.89 12.97 5.94
CA ASP A 374 -26.91 11.54 6.21
C ASP A 374 -25.88 11.17 7.28
N ALA A 375 -26.12 10.07 8.01
CA ALA A 375 -25.12 9.50 8.90
C ALA A 375 -24.00 8.86 8.08
N TRP A 376 -22.76 9.08 8.50
CA TRP A 376 -21.55 8.49 7.97
C TRP A 376 -20.93 7.57 9.02
N VAL A 377 -20.33 6.47 8.58
CA VAL A 377 -19.50 5.60 9.40
C VAL A 377 -18.07 6.09 9.35
N ILE A 378 -17.40 6.14 10.50
CA ILE A 378 -16.00 6.51 10.63
C ILE A 378 -15.21 5.21 10.64
N LEU A 379 -14.47 4.95 9.57
CA LEU A 379 -13.56 3.80 9.48
C LEU A 379 -12.12 4.26 9.70
N ASP A 380 -11.30 3.48 10.38
CA ASP A 380 -9.85 3.70 10.46
C ASP A 380 -9.10 3.20 9.20
N GLU A 381 -7.77 3.24 9.21
CA GLU A 381 -6.95 2.71 8.12
C GLU A 381 -7.01 1.17 7.95
N THR A 382 -7.46 0.45 8.98
CA THR A 382 -7.66 -1.01 8.96
C THR A 382 -9.08 -1.40 8.56
N SER A 383 -9.94 -0.41 8.27
CA SER A 383 -11.38 -0.55 8.02
C SER A 383 -12.20 -0.95 9.26
N GLU A 384 -11.64 -0.79 10.46
CA GLU A 384 -12.37 -0.94 11.72
C GLU A 384 -13.35 0.22 11.91
N ASN A 385 -14.55 -0.09 12.40
CA ASN A 385 -15.61 0.88 12.63
C ASN A 385 -15.42 1.63 13.96
N LEU A 386 -14.87 2.84 13.86
CA LEU A 386 -14.66 3.74 14.99
C LEU A 386 -15.93 4.46 15.44
N GLY A 387 -17.04 4.35 14.70
CA GLY A 387 -18.33 4.94 15.07
C GLY A 387 -19.06 5.62 13.92
N THR A 388 -19.93 6.57 14.24
CA THR A 388 -20.75 7.29 13.26
C THR A 388 -20.74 8.80 13.49
N ILE A 389 -20.94 9.57 12.42
CA ILE A 389 -21.10 11.03 12.45
C ILE A 389 -22.17 11.48 11.46
N SER A 390 -23.11 12.30 11.92
CA SER A 390 -24.11 12.96 11.07
C SER A 390 -23.80 14.45 11.03
N ILE A 391 -23.55 15.00 9.84
CA ILE A 391 -23.17 16.41 9.65
C ILE A 391 -24.37 17.17 9.06
N ARG A 392 -24.96 18.07 9.84
CA ARG A 392 -26.07 18.92 9.40
C ARG A 392 -25.61 20.36 9.26
N GLN A 393 -26.10 21.04 8.23
CA GLN A 393 -25.89 22.46 8.08
C GLN A 393 -26.96 23.22 8.88
N ASP A 394 -26.52 24.03 9.85
CA ASP A 394 -27.36 24.93 10.65
C ASP A 394 -27.00 26.39 10.34
N GLY A 395 -27.75 26.97 9.40
CA GLY A 395 -27.44 28.29 8.83
C GLY A 395 -26.11 28.28 8.08
N THR A 396 -25.14 29.07 8.57
CA THR A 396 -23.79 29.15 8.00
C THR A 396 -22.78 28.23 8.70
N ARG A 397 -23.20 27.50 9.74
CA ARG A 397 -22.36 26.59 10.52
C ARG A 397 -22.70 25.14 10.22
N LEU A 398 -21.74 24.26 10.45
CA LEU A 398 -21.93 22.82 10.46
C LEU A 398 -22.12 22.37 11.90
N ALA A 399 -23.19 21.66 12.18
CA ALA A 399 -23.39 20.96 13.44
C ALA A 399 -23.25 19.47 13.18
N ALA A 400 -22.53 18.77 14.05
CA ALA A 400 -22.37 17.32 13.93
C ALA A 400 -22.74 16.62 15.24
N SER A 401 -23.24 15.39 15.11
CA SER A 401 -23.59 14.52 16.23
C SER A 401 -23.37 13.08 15.81
N GLY A 402 -23.00 12.21 16.75
CA GLY A 402 -22.78 10.81 16.45
C GLY A 402 -22.32 10.02 17.65
N GLU A 403 -21.73 8.86 17.40
CA GLU A 403 -21.25 7.94 18.41
C GLU A 403 -19.86 7.45 18.04
N LEU A 404 -19.01 7.16 19.02
CA LEU A 404 -17.69 6.60 18.81
C LEU A 404 -17.54 5.27 19.58
N ASN A 405 -16.89 4.29 18.97
CA ASN A 405 -16.66 2.94 19.51
C ASN A 405 -15.23 2.80 20.05
N GLY A 406 -14.98 1.79 20.89
CA GLY A 406 -13.62 1.43 21.33
C GLY A 406 -13.04 2.32 22.44
N PHE A 407 -13.80 3.29 22.95
CA PHE A 407 -13.36 4.15 24.04
C PHE A 407 -13.80 3.62 25.41
N PHE A 408 -13.10 4.01 26.48
CA PHE A 408 -13.38 3.64 27.87
C PHE A 408 -13.38 2.13 28.18
N GLU A 409 -12.67 1.34 27.38
CA GLU A 409 -12.61 -0.13 27.51
C GLU A 409 -14.00 -0.79 27.47
N THR A 410 -14.98 -0.13 26.85
CA THR A 410 -16.31 -0.71 26.65
C THR A 410 -16.52 -1.01 25.18
N GLY A 411 -16.99 -2.21 24.86
CA GLY A 411 -17.39 -2.58 23.49
C GLY A 411 -18.73 -1.94 23.06
N ARG A 412 -19.10 -0.78 23.62
CA ARG A 412 -20.35 -0.09 23.33
C ARG A 412 -20.10 1.26 22.65
N PRO A 413 -20.99 1.71 21.76
CA PRO A 413 -20.94 3.07 21.23
C PRO A 413 -21.13 4.10 22.34
N HIS A 414 -20.38 5.20 22.25
CA HIS A 414 -20.44 6.32 23.17
C HIS A 414 -20.91 7.60 22.47
N GLU A 415 -21.92 8.25 23.04
CA GLU A 415 -22.43 9.53 22.53
C GLU A 415 -21.28 10.55 22.44
N THR A 416 -21.14 11.12 21.25
CA THR A 416 -20.07 12.06 20.92
C THR A 416 -20.67 13.38 20.45
N GLN A 417 -20.33 14.44 21.16
CA GLN A 417 -20.70 15.80 20.79
C GLN A 417 -19.61 16.39 19.90
N PHE A 418 -19.98 16.92 18.74
CA PHE A 418 -19.06 17.58 17.82
C PHE A 418 -19.42 19.07 17.73
N SER A 419 -18.44 19.92 17.98
CA SER A 419 -18.55 21.38 17.81
C SER A 419 -17.62 21.83 16.70
N GLU A 420 -18.17 22.48 15.67
CA GLU A 420 -17.36 23.05 14.59
C GLU A 420 -16.36 24.06 15.16
N ARG A 421 -15.09 23.82 14.87
CA ARG A 421 -13.98 24.71 15.20
C ARG A 421 -13.66 25.64 14.04
N HIS A 422 -13.56 25.07 12.84
CA HIS A 422 -13.22 25.80 11.62
C HIS A 422 -13.70 25.04 10.39
N SER A 423 -14.23 25.74 9.39
CA SER A 423 -14.53 25.18 8.07
C SER A 423 -13.89 26.01 6.97
N THR A 424 -13.28 25.34 5.99
CA THR A 424 -12.90 25.92 4.71
C THR A 424 -13.85 25.42 3.62
N ARG A 425 -13.55 25.70 2.35
CA ARG A 425 -14.27 25.07 1.23
C ARG A 425 -13.87 23.60 1.01
N GLU A 426 -12.76 23.17 1.61
CA GLU A 426 -12.10 21.89 1.33
C GLU A 426 -12.10 20.95 2.55
N ALA A 427 -12.23 21.49 3.77
CA ALA A 427 -12.19 20.69 4.98
C ALA A 427 -13.01 21.32 6.12
N VAL A 428 -13.42 20.51 7.07
CA VAL A 428 -14.03 20.93 8.33
C VAL A 428 -13.30 20.27 9.50
N ALA A 429 -13.05 21.06 10.53
CA ALA A 429 -12.51 20.62 11.81
C ALA A 429 -13.60 20.73 12.89
N PHE A 430 -13.87 19.63 13.57
CA PHE A 430 -14.73 19.56 14.75
C PHE A 430 -13.86 19.29 15.98
N ASP A 431 -14.01 20.09 17.02
CA ASP A 431 -13.63 19.64 18.37
C ASP A 431 -14.72 18.68 18.86
N LEU A 432 -14.34 17.58 19.52
CA LEU A 432 -15.30 16.57 19.98
C LEU A 432 -15.13 16.24 21.46
N THR A 433 -16.21 15.76 22.08
CA THR A 433 -16.21 15.22 23.44
C THR A 433 -17.01 13.93 23.47
N VAL A 434 -16.35 12.82 23.79
CA VAL A 434 -16.92 11.49 23.97
C VAL A 434 -17.29 11.30 25.44
N SER A 435 -18.52 10.90 25.72
CA SER A 435 -19.00 10.72 27.11
C SER A 435 -19.23 9.23 27.42
N ALA A 436 -18.68 8.75 28.53
CA ALA A 436 -18.81 7.35 28.98
C ALA A 436 -20.18 7.01 29.62
N GLY A 437 -21.26 7.67 29.17
CA GLY A 437 -22.60 7.49 29.72
C GLY A 437 -22.68 7.84 31.21
N SER A 438 -23.04 6.86 32.04
CA SER A 438 -23.33 7.06 33.47
C SER A 438 -22.11 7.28 34.37
N SER A 439 -20.88 6.97 33.92
CA SER A 439 -19.69 7.17 34.76
C SER A 439 -19.30 8.65 34.88
N GLY A 440 -19.78 9.50 33.98
CA GLY A 440 -19.41 10.91 33.90
C GLY A 440 -18.02 11.17 33.32
N GLU A 441 -17.27 10.12 32.97
CA GLU A 441 -15.97 10.23 32.33
C GLU A 441 -16.10 10.79 30.91
N ARG A 442 -15.13 11.61 30.50
CA ARG A 442 -15.11 12.29 29.20
C ARG A 442 -13.73 12.25 28.58
N LYS A 443 -13.66 11.99 27.27
CA LYS A 443 -12.46 12.17 26.44
C LYS A 443 -12.72 13.31 25.46
N SER A 444 -11.78 14.23 25.35
CA SER A 444 -11.84 15.31 24.37
C SER A 444 -10.92 15.02 23.19
N GLY A 445 -11.28 15.54 22.02
CA GLY A 445 -10.57 15.24 20.78
C GLY A 445 -10.82 16.26 19.69
N ARG A 446 -10.36 15.92 18.49
CA ARG A 446 -10.61 16.65 17.26
C ARG A 446 -10.77 15.70 16.09
N LEU A 447 -11.75 15.97 15.24
CA LEU A 447 -11.90 15.35 13.93
C LEU A 447 -11.64 16.42 12.86
N VAL A 448 -10.68 16.20 11.97
CA VAL A 448 -10.46 17.04 10.78
C VAL A 448 -10.76 16.18 9.58
N VAL A 449 -11.80 16.52 8.81
CA VAL A 449 -12.22 15.76 7.62
C VAL A 449 -12.35 16.69 6.43
N GLU A 450 -11.94 16.18 5.28
CA GLU A 450 -12.16 16.82 3.99
C GLU A 450 -13.67 16.97 3.73
N LEU A 451 -14.07 18.02 3.01
CA LEU A 451 -15.41 18.13 2.47
C LEU A 451 -15.39 17.45 1.10
N PRO A 452 -16.36 16.59 0.76
CA PRO A 452 -16.37 15.89 -0.51
C PRO A 452 -16.42 16.91 -1.65
N ALA A 453 -15.33 17.00 -2.42
CA ALA A 453 -15.22 17.90 -3.56
C ALA A 453 -16.14 17.47 -4.71
N TYR A 454 -16.48 16.18 -4.79
CA TYR A 454 -17.33 15.56 -5.82
C TYR A 454 -18.32 14.54 -5.25
N ARG A 455 -19.35 14.20 -6.04
CA ARG A 455 -20.29 13.12 -5.73
C ARG A 455 -19.59 11.76 -5.86
N GLY A 456 -19.34 11.08 -4.73
CA GLY A 456 -18.94 9.67 -4.73
C GLY A 456 -17.73 9.37 -3.85
N ASP A 457 -16.94 10.38 -3.50
CA ASP A 457 -15.75 10.18 -2.67
C ASP A 457 -16.14 10.09 -1.19
N ASN A 458 -15.53 9.12 -0.50
CA ASN A 458 -15.60 9.00 0.96
C ASN A 458 -14.64 10.03 1.57
N PRO A 459 -15.13 11.05 2.31
CA PRO A 459 -14.26 12.04 2.94
C PRO A 459 -13.18 11.40 3.81
N ARG A 460 -11.95 11.88 3.72
CA ARG A 460 -10.86 11.41 4.58
C ARG A 460 -10.48 12.44 5.61
N GLY A 461 -9.82 11.99 6.67
CA GLY A 461 -9.46 12.86 7.76
C GLY A 461 -8.55 12.25 8.80
N THR A 462 -8.44 12.96 9.91
CA THR A 462 -7.72 12.53 11.09
C THR A 462 -8.62 12.71 12.30
N LEU A 463 -8.79 11.64 13.07
CA LEU A 463 -9.49 11.63 14.34
C LEU A 463 -8.45 11.54 15.46
N ILE A 464 -8.47 12.51 16.36
CA ILE A 464 -7.60 12.56 17.54
C ILE A 464 -8.49 12.50 18.77
N VAL A 465 -8.31 11.53 19.66
CA VAL A 465 -9.10 11.41 20.90
C VAL A 465 -8.15 11.10 22.06
N GLY A 466 -7.99 12.03 23.00
CA GLY A 466 -6.94 11.91 24.02
C GLY A 466 -5.54 11.90 23.39
N GLU A 467 -4.81 10.81 23.58
CA GLU A 467 -3.46 10.59 23.01
C GLU A 467 -3.49 9.74 21.73
N GLU A 468 -4.65 9.23 21.33
CA GLU A 468 -4.83 8.35 20.18
C GLU A 468 -5.07 9.16 18.91
N ILE A 469 -4.45 8.75 17.81
CA ILE A 469 -4.56 9.38 16.49
C ILE A 469 -4.90 8.30 15.47
N PHE A 470 -6.00 8.49 14.75
CA PHE A 470 -6.49 7.58 13.72
C PHE A 470 -6.58 8.31 12.38
N LEU A 471 -6.17 7.64 11.29
CA LEU A 471 -6.45 8.10 9.94
C LEU A 471 -7.81 7.55 9.54
N VAL A 472 -8.76 8.43 9.23
CA VAL A 472 -10.16 8.02 9.07
C VAL A 472 -10.71 8.26 7.68
N SER A 473 -11.64 7.40 7.27
CA SER A 473 -12.49 7.58 6.10
C SER A 473 -13.96 7.57 6.52
N LEU A 474 -14.73 8.54 6.03
CA LEU A 474 -16.17 8.62 6.24
C LEU A 474 -16.88 7.87 5.10
N VAL A 475 -17.55 6.77 5.44
CA VAL A 475 -18.26 5.92 4.49
C VAL A 475 -19.76 6.04 4.72
N ARG A 476 -20.54 6.24 3.65
CA ARG A 476 -22.01 6.22 3.79
C ARG A 476 -22.47 4.78 4.01
N PRO A 477 -23.32 4.50 5.02
CA PRO A 477 -24.04 3.24 5.08
C PRO A 477 -24.81 3.05 3.78
N MET A 478 -24.64 1.89 3.15
CA MET A 478 -25.46 1.54 2.00
C MET A 478 -26.92 1.44 2.44
N GLN A 479 -27.86 1.79 1.55
CA GLN A 479 -29.27 1.77 1.88
C GLN A 479 -29.71 0.35 2.33
N GLY A 480 -30.12 0.21 3.59
CA GLY A 480 -30.51 -1.07 4.19
C GLY A 480 -29.40 -1.83 4.91
N MET A 481 -28.20 -1.25 5.03
CA MET A 481 -27.11 -1.71 5.89
C MET A 481 -27.11 -0.87 7.17
N GLU A 482 -27.02 -1.52 8.33
CA GLU A 482 -26.88 -0.81 9.59
C GLU A 482 -25.47 -0.19 9.66
N PRO A 483 -25.28 1.02 10.21
CA PRO A 483 -23.96 1.64 10.31
C PRO A 483 -22.91 0.77 11.01
N ALA A 484 -23.33 -0.06 11.98
CA ALA A 484 -22.45 -1.00 12.69
C ALA A 484 -21.93 -2.14 11.79
N GLU A 485 -22.60 -2.48 10.70
CA GLU A 485 -22.21 -3.54 9.77
C GLU A 485 -21.18 -3.06 8.72
N VAL A 486 -20.93 -1.75 8.63
CA VAL A 486 -19.95 -1.18 7.70
C VAL A 486 -18.55 -1.38 8.29
N GLY A 487 -17.67 -2.06 7.54
CA GLY A 487 -16.31 -2.42 7.97
C GLY A 487 -16.20 -3.82 8.59
N ASP A 488 -17.31 -4.39 9.06
CA ASP A 488 -17.37 -5.74 9.65
C ASP A 488 -17.62 -6.86 8.61
N THR A 489 -17.46 -6.58 7.32
CA THR A 489 -17.42 -7.63 6.31
C THR A 489 -16.01 -8.24 6.32
N PRO A 490 -15.81 -9.45 6.88
CA PRO A 490 -14.49 -10.06 6.89
C PRO A 490 -14.00 -10.17 5.44
N ALA A 491 -12.80 -9.67 5.15
CA ALA A 491 -12.14 -9.78 3.85
C ALA A 491 -11.66 -11.22 3.55
N ILE A 492 -12.46 -12.22 3.94
CA ILE A 492 -12.14 -13.65 3.85
C ILE A 492 -13.30 -14.39 3.19
N GLY A 493 -12.97 -15.32 2.31
CA GLY A 493 -13.91 -16.22 1.65
C GLY A 493 -14.86 -15.55 0.66
N ILE A 494 -16.17 -15.70 0.87
CA ILE A 494 -17.19 -15.26 -0.10
C ILE A 494 -17.27 -13.72 -0.24
N TYR A 495 -16.76 -12.97 0.74
CA TYR A 495 -16.84 -11.50 0.77
C TYR A 495 -15.63 -10.80 0.18
N SER A 496 -14.52 -11.51 -0.06
CA SER A 496 -13.25 -10.93 -0.51
C SER A 496 -13.09 -10.85 -2.03
N MET A 497 -14.08 -11.32 -2.79
CA MET A 497 -14.00 -11.44 -4.25
C MET A 497 -15.05 -10.58 -4.94
N ASP A 498 -14.72 -10.11 -6.14
CA ASP A 498 -15.71 -9.54 -7.04
C ASP A 498 -16.49 -10.63 -7.77
N TYR A 499 -17.73 -10.32 -8.10
CA TYR A 499 -18.63 -11.23 -8.80
C TYR A 499 -19.08 -10.68 -10.14
N LEU A 500 -19.19 -11.59 -11.11
CA LEU A 500 -19.77 -11.35 -12.42
C LEU A 500 -21.19 -11.92 -12.46
N LEU A 501 -22.13 -11.13 -12.98
CA LEU A 501 -23.47 -11.57 -13.27
C LEU A 501 -23.49 -12.43 -14.54
N THR A 502 -23.77 -13.71 -14.37
CA THR A 502 -23.82 -14.72 -15.44
C THR A 502 -25.23 -15.26 -15.61
N ASN A 503 -25.48 -16.08 -16.65
CA ASN A 503 -26.76 -16.76 -16.90
C ASN A 503 -27.98 -15.83 -17.08
N VAL A 504 -27.74 -14.55 -17.37
CA VAL A 504 -28.79 -13.59 -17.79
C VAL A 504 -28.71 -13.43 -19.32
N PRO A 505 -29.78 -13.69 -20.08
CA PRO A 505 -29.76 -13.55 -21.53
C PRO A 505 -29.36 -12.14 -21.97
N ALA A 506 -28.63 -12.04 -23.09
CA ALA A 506 -28.23 -10.75 -23.65
C ALA A 506 -29.44 -9.83 -23.87
N GLY A 507 -29.32 -8.56 -23.46
CA GLY A 507 -30.39 -7.57 -23.53
C GLY A 507 -31.50 -7.72 -22.47
N LYS A 508 -31.33 -8.62 -21.49
CA LYS A 508 -32.22 -8.74 -20.32
C LYS A 508 -31.54 -8.21 -19.06
N THR A 509 -32.37 -7.89 -18.07
CA THR A 509 -31.95 -7.49 -16.72
C THR A 509 -32.39 -8.54 -15.69
N LEU A 510 -31.64 -8.66 -14.60
CA LEU A 510 -32.00 -9.41 -13.41
C LEU A 510 -32.48 -8.44 -12.33
N LYS A 511 -33.64 -8.72 -11.75
CA LYS A 511 -34.23 -7.89 -10.69
C LYS A 511 -33.60 -8.18 -9.34
N LEU A 512 -33.05 -7.15 -8.71
CA LEU A 512 -32.63 -7.16 -7.30
C LEU A 512 -33.85 -7.03 -6.39
N ARG A 513 -33.86 -7.78 -5.31
CA ARG A 513 -35.00 -7.90 -4.38
C ARG A 513 -34.66 -7.31 -3.02
N LYS A 514 -35.68 -6.86 -2.28
CA LYS A 514 -35.50 -6.30 -0.93
C LYS A 514 -35.07 -7.36 0.09
N GLU A 515 -35.50 -8.60 -0.10
CA GLU A 515 -35.25 -9.75 0.78
C GLU A 515 -35.11 -11.03 -0.09
N PRO A 516 -34.59 -12.15 0.46
CA PRO A 516 -34.50 -13.42 -0.25
C PRO A 516 -35.86 -13.91 -0.71
N GLY A 517 -36.02 -14.12 -2.02
CA GLY A 517 -37.23 -14.72 -2.56
C GLY A 517 -37.74 -14.09 -3.84
N ARG A 518 -38.49 -14.86 -4.62
CA ARG A 518 -39.02 -14.42 -5.93
C ARG A 518 -40.20 -13.45 -5.78
N SER A 519 -40.93 -13.51 -4.67
CA SER A 519 -42.09 -12.68 -4.36
C SER A 519 -41.75 -11.33 -3.73
N ALA A 520 -40.52 -11.19 -3.22
CA ALA A 520 -40.04 -9.95 -2.60
C ALA A 520 -40.15 -8.75 -3.56
N SER A 521 -40.32 -7.54 -3.01
CA SER A 521 -40.36 -6.33 -3.83
C SER A 521 -39.03 -6.08 -4.55
N VAL A 522 -39.10 -5.47 -5.72
CA VAL A 522 -37.93 -5.16 -6.56
C VAL A 522 -37.34 -3.83 -6.14
N VAL A 523 -36.05 -3.80 -5.83
CA VAL A 523 -35.32 -2.59 -5.40
C VAL A 523 -34.37 -2.06 -6.46
N GLY A 524 -34.02 -2.88 -7.45
CA GLY A 524 -33.13 -2.49 -8.54
C GLY A 524 -33.08 -3.54 -9.65
N GLU A 525 -32.31 -3.26 -10.70
CA GLU A 525 -32.09 -4.18 -11.81
C GLU A 525 -30.62 -4.15 -12.24
N LEU A 526 -30.06 -5.31 -12.57
CA LEU A 526 -28.71 -5.49 -13.09
C LEU A 526 -28.75 -5.99 -14.53
N SER A 527 -27.92 -5.44 -15.41
CA SER A 527 -27.81 -5.89 -16.80
C SER A 527 -26.99 -7.17 -16.91
N ALA A 528 -27.25 -7.98 -17.94
CA ALA A 528 -26.41 -9.13 -18.25
C ALA A 528 -24.92 -8.74 -18.33
N GLY A 529 -24.05 -9.50 -17.65
CA GLY A 529 -22.61 -9.27 -17.64
C GLY A 529 -22.13 -8.15 -16.72
N THR A 530 -22.96 -7.61 -15.83
CA THR A 530 -22.47 -6.69 -14.78
C THR A 530 -21.38 -7.37 -13.94
N ALA A 531 -20.19 -6.78 -13.92
CA ALA A 531 -19.03 -7.20 -13.13
C ALA A 531 -18.83 -6.29 -11.91
N GLY A 532 -17.87 -6.61 -11.03
CA GLY A 532 -17.56 -5.82 -9.84
C GLY A 532 -18.70 -5.81 -8.81
N LEU A 533 -19.49 -6.87 -8.77
CA LEU A 533 -20.51 -7.03 -7.74
C LEU A 533 -19.82 -7.50 -6.46
N GLN A 534 -20.07 -6.83 -5.34
CA GLN A 534 -19.56 -7.24 -4.04
C GLN A 534 -20.64 -7.99 -3.28
N MET A 535 -20.24 -9.10 -2.66
CA MET A 535 -21.11 -9.89 -1.80
C MET A 535 -21.25 -9.22 -0.43
N MET A 536 -22.49 -9.10 0.07
CA MET A 536 -22.74 -8.56 1.41
C MET A 536 -23.15 -9.65 2.41
N LYS A 537 -24.05 -10.56 1.99
CA LYS A 537 -24.49 -11.73 2.77
C LYS A 537 -25.22 -12.74 1.90
N CYS A 538 -25.36 -13.98 2.35
CA CYS A 538 -26.19 -14.99 1.69
C CYS A 538 -27.14 -15.69 2.67
N GLU A 539 -28.26 -16.22 2.15
CA GLU A 539 -29.26 -17.00 2.88
C GLU A 539 -29.63 -18.28 2.09
N PRO A 540 -29.36 -19.49 2.63
CA PRO A 540 -28.63 -19.71 3.88
C PRO A 540 -27.19 -19.17 3.82
N GLU A 541 -26.61 -18.90 4.99
CA GLU A 541 -25.23 -18.44 5.10
C GLU A 541 -24.27 -19.46 4.48
N ILE A 542 -23.29 -18.97 3.73
CA ILE A 542 -22.23 -19.78 3.13
C ILE A 542 -20.99 -19.63 4.01
N ASP A 543 -20.46 -20.76 4.48
CA ASP A 543 -19.23 -20.80 5.27
C ASP A 543 -18.04 -20.28 4.44
N SER A 544 -17.50 -19.11 4.85
CA SER A 544 -16.42 -18.43 4.13
C SER A 544 -15.16 -19.29 3.98
N TRP A 545 -14.83 -20.09 5.00
CA TRP A 545 -13.64 -20.95 4.96
C TRP A 545 -13.81 -22.10 3.98
N GLN A 546 -14.96 -22.77 4.01
CA GLN A 546 -15.29 -23.82 3.04
C GLN A 546 -15.34 -23.27 1.62
N PHE A 547 -15.89 -22.07 1.43
CA PHE A 547 -15.93 -21.42 0.13
C PHE A 547 -14.53 -21.11 -0.42
N GLU A 548 -13.63 -20.60 0.41
CA GLU A 548 -12.24 -20.29 0.02
C GLU A 548 -11.47 -21.55 -0.40
N HIS A 549 -11.68 -22.68 0.27
CA HIS A 549 -10.99 -23.94 -0.02
C HIS A 549 -11.69 -24.80 -1.08
N ALA A 550 -12.93 -24.47 -1.43
CA ALA A 550 -13.68 -25.15 -2.47
C ALA A 550 -13.07 -24.88 -3.85
N ASN A 551 -13.06 -25.90 -4.71
CA ASN A 551 -12.71 -25.71 -6.11
C ASN A 551 -13.81 -24.86 -6.81
N PRO A 552 -13.54 -24.32 -8.03
CA PRO A 552 -14.51 -23.45 -8.71
C PRO A 552 -15.90 -24.06 -8.92
N THR A 553 -15.99 -25.39 -9.10
CA THR A 553 -17.28 -26.08 -9.29
C THR A 553 -18.08 -26.10 -8.00
N ASP A 554 -17.43 -26.41 -6.88
CA ASP A 554 -18.06 -26.48 -5.57
C ASP A 554 -18.46 -25.08 -5.07
N ARG A 555 -17.66 -24.04 -5.36
CA ARG A 555 -18.03 -22.63 -5.08
C ARG A 555 -19.33 -22.24 -5.79
N LEU A 556 -19.45 -22.59 -7.07
CA LEU A 556 -20.68 -22.31 -7.84
C LEU A 556 -21.87 -23.12 -7.30
N ALA A 557 -21.64 -24.36 -6.83
CA ALA A 557 -22.68 -25.15 -6.19
C ALA A 557 -23.18 -24.50 -4.89
N MET A 558 -22.27 -24.04 -4.02
CA MET A 558 -22.59 -23.30 -2.80
C MET A 558 -23.41 -22.03 -3.09
N LEU A 559 -22.96 -21.19 -4.04
CA LEU A 559 -23.69 -20.00 -4.46
C LEU A 559 -25.07 -20.33 -5.03
N SER A 560 -25.17 -21.40 -5.83
CA SER A 560 -26.43 -21.79 -6.46
C SER A 560 -27.52 -22.21 -5.46
N ALA A 561 -27.11 -22.64 -4.26
CA ALA A 561 -27.99 -23.06 -3.18
C ALA A 561 -28.51 -21.89 -2.33
N ALA A 562 -27.95 -20.69 -2.49
CA ALA A 562 -28.30 -19.52 -1.68
C ALA A 562 -28.94 -18.38 -2.47
N TRP A 563 -29.67 -17.53 -1.77
CA TRP A 563 -29.89 -16.15 -2.17
C TRP A 563 -28.77 -15.30 -1.61
N CYS A 564 -28.31 -14.33 -2.38
CA CYS A 564 -27.18 -13.51 -1.98
C CYS A 564 -27.50 -12.04 -2.19
N GLN A 565 -27.26 -11.24 -1.16
CA GLN A 565 -27.32 -9.79 -1.22
C GLN A 565 -26.02 -9.28 -1.81
N VAL A 566 -26.12 -8.53 -2.90
CA VAL A 566 -24.98 -7.95 -3.59
C VAL A 566 -25.12 -6.44 -3.70
N THR A 567 -24.00 -5.75 -3.86
CA THR A 567 -23.93 -4.33 -4.18
C THR A 567 -23.01 -4.07 -5.37
N ASN A 568 -23.26 -2.98 -6.09
CA ASN A 568 -22.36 -2.43 -7.11
C ASN A 568 -21.92 -1.00 -6.77
N GLY A 569 -21.99 -0.63 -5.49
CA GLY A 569 -21.75 0.72 -4.98
C GLY A 569 -22.92 1.70 -5.16
N ARG A 570 -23.89 1.42 -6.05
CA ARG A 570 -25.05 2.30 -6.28
C ARG A 570 -26.33 1.80 -5.63
N PHE A 571 -26.55 0.49 -5.63
CA PHE A 571 -27.73 -0.13 -5.03
C PHE A 571 -27.37 -1.53 -4.52
N ALA A 572 -28.00 -1.90 -3.40
CA ALA A 572 -27.88 -3.22 -2.79
C ALA A 572 -29.20 -3.99 -2.89
N GLY A 573 -29.13 -5.29 -3.11
CA GLY A 573 -30.32 -6.14 -3.08
C GLY A 573 -30.02 -7.62 -3.30
N TRP A 574 -31.03 -8.44 -3.06
CA TRP A 574 -30.95 -9.89 -3.10
C TRP A 574 -31.21 -10.45 -4.49
N LEU A 575 -30.42 -11.45 -4.87
CA LEU A 575 -30.62 -12.24 -6.08
C LEU A 575 -30.27 -13.72 -5.83
N PRO A 576 -30.74 -14.66 -6.66
CA PRO A 576 -30.31 -16.06 -6.55
C PRO A 576 -28.83 -16.22 -6.90
N GLY A 577 -28.02 -16.81 -6.01
CA GLY A 577 -26.57 -16.90 -6.18
C GLY A 577 -26.11 -17.68 -7.41
N ARG A 578 -26.98 -18.51 -8.03
CA ARG A 578 -26.73 -19.16 -9.33
C ARG A 578 -26.46 -18.21 -10.52
N TYR A 579 -26.75 -16.92 -10.34
CA TYR A 579 -26.43 -15.87 -11.32
C TYR A 579 -25.07 -15.21 -11.04
N LEU A 580 -24.38 -15.59 -9.97
CA LEU A 580 -23.08 -15.05 -9.59
C LEU A 580 -21.97 -16.02 -9.95
N LYS A 581 -20.89 -15.47 -10.48
CA LYS A 581 -19.64 -16.18 -10.71
C LYS A 581 -18.49 -15.39 -10.05
N PRO A 582 -17.69 -16.01 -9.15
CA PRO A 582 -16.49 -15.36 -8.63
C PRO A 582 -15.55 -14.96 -9.77
N MET A 583 -14.97 -13.77 -9.68
CA MET A 583 -13.89 -13.33 -10.56
C MET A 583 -12.57 -13.69 -9.88
N ASP A 584 -11.79 -14.55 -10.54
CA ASP A 584 -10.41 -14.80 -10.12
C ASP A 584 -9.57 -13.61 -10.59
N HIS A 585 -9.00 -12.86 -9.63
CA HIS A 585 -8.06 -11.77 -9.89
C HIS A 585 -6.62 -12.27 -10.00
#